data_AF-A0A2K3KE44-F1
#
_entry.id   AF-A0A2K3KE44-F1
#
_cell.length_a   1.000
_cell.length_b   1.000
_cell.length_c   1.000
_cell.angle_alpha   90.00
_cell.angle_beta   90.00
_cell.angle_gamma   90.00
#
_symmetry.space_group_name_H-M   'P 1'
#
loop_
_entity.id
_entity.type
_entity.pdbx_description
1 polymer ?
#
loop_
_entity_poly.entity_id
_entity_poly.type
_entity_poly.pdbx_seq_one_letter_code
_entity_poly.pdbx_strand_id
1 'polypeptide(L)'
;VYPRLISDLLFQGHIIENLKKFYPELVANKFTPEVLTASFLSKMHLIDTKVVQPDQEFSVRLEDRLYVDGYPLISELDAEHIIQDYLKDLQAEGFDVTREMIPKA
;
A
#
# COMPACT_ATOMS: atom_id res chain seq x y z
N VAL A 1 10.65 -5.23 30.09
CA VAL A 1 10.34 -6.54 29.48
C VAL A 1 9.16 -6.33 28.55
N TYR A 2 9.37 -6.34 27.23
CA TYR A 2 8.27 -6.16 26.28
C TYR A 2 7.41 -7.43 26.24
N PRO A 3 6.07 -7.33 26.26
CA PRO A 3 5.22 -8.50 26.08
C PRO A 3 5.41 -9.01 24.66
N ARG A 4 5.90 -10.25 24.51
CA ARG A 4 5.94 -10.92 23.20
C ARG A 4 4.53 -11.24 22.79
N LEU A 5 4.24 -11.11 21.49
CA LEU A 5 2.97 -11.55 20.96
C LEU A 5 2.81 -13.05 21.23
N ILE A 6 1.60 -13.47 21.59
CA ILE A 6 1.31 -14.89 21.85
C ILE A 6 1.65 -15.73 20.61
N SER A 7 1.44 -15.19 19.41
CA SER A 7 1.86 -15.81 18.15
C SER A 7 3.35 -16.15 18.11
N ASP A 8 4.22 -15.26 18.60
CA ASP A 8 5.66 -15.47 18.59
C ASP A 8 6.08 -16.55 19.58
N LEU A 9 5.42 -16.60 20.75
CA LEU A 9 5.65 -17.66 21.73
C LEU A 9 5.22 -19.04 21.19
N LEU A 10 4.09 -19.11 20.51
CA LEU A 10 3.59 -20.35 19.90
C LEU A 10 4.50 -20.82 18.75
N PHE A 11 5.06 -19.87 17.98
CA PHE A 11 6.02 -20.15 16.91
C PHE A 11 7.37 -20.61 17.46
N GLN A 12 7.95 -19.87 18.41
CA GLN A 12 9.21 -20.23 19.07
C GLN A 12 9.13 -21.55 19.84
N GLY A 13 7.96 -21.88 20.40
CA GLY A 13 7.73 -23.13 21.11
C GLY A 13 7.53 -24.35 20.20
N HIS A 14 7.63 -24.21 18.88
CA HIS A 14 7.37 -25.28 17.90
C HIS A 14 6.02 -25.99 18.09
N ILE A 15 5.04 -25.33 18.71
CA ILE A 15 3.75 -25.93 19.04
C ILE A 15 3.01 -26.30 17.76
N ILE A 16 3.14 -25.46 16.72
CA ILE A 16 2.54 -25.69 15.41
C ILE A 16 3.13 -26.94 14.73
N GLU A 17 4.42 -27.19 14.87
CA GLU A 17 5.07 -28.39 14.32
C GLU A 17 4.63 -29.67 15.05
N ASN A 18 4.52 -29.60 16.38
CA ASN A 18 4.03 -30.71 17.17
C ASN A 18 2.56 -31.02 16.87
N LEU A 19 1.71 -30.00 16.75
CA LEU A 19 0.31 -30.17 16.36
C LEU A 19 0.17 -30.81 14.97
N LYS A 20 0.99 -30.40 14.00
CA LYS A 20 1.05 -31.05 12.67
C LYS A 20 1.42 -32.54 12.75
N LYS A 21 2.32 -32.90 13.66
CA LYS A 21 2.83 -34.26 13.81
C LYS A 21 1.82 -35.20 14.47
N PHE A 22 1.12 -34.72 15.50
CA PHE A 22 0.23 -35.55 16.31
C PHE A 22 -1.24 -35.48 15.88
N TYR A 23 -1.66 -34.36 15.27
CA TYR A 23 -3.04 -34.11 14.85
C TYR A 23 -3.09 -33.49 13.45
N PRO A 24 -2.62 -34.22 12.42
CA PRO A 24 -2.56 -33.71 11.05
C PRO A 24 -3.92 -33.27 10.50
N GLU A 25 -5.02 -33.87 10.97
CA GLU A 25 -6.40 -33.53 10.63
C GLU A 25 -6.81 -32.10 11.07
N LEU A 26 -6.26 -31.60 12.18
CA LEU A 26 -6.52 -30.23 12.66
C LEU A 26 -5.84 -29.19 11.79
N VAL A 27 -4.74 -29.55 11.13
CA VAL A 27 -4.00 -28.66 10.22
C VAL A 27 -4.46 -28.81 8.77
N ALA A 28 -5.07 -29.95 8.43
CA ALA A 28 -5.71 -30.16 7.14
C ALA A 28 -6.85 -29.16 6.91
N ASN A 29 -7.63 -28.86 7.96
CA ASN A 29 -8.62 -27.78 7.96
C ASN A 29 -7.91 -26.44 8.21
N LYS A 30 -7.12 -25.99 7.22
CA LYS A 30 -6.57 -24.64 7.24
C LYS A 30 -7.72 -23.63 7.25
N PHE A 31 -8.01 -23.08 8.42
CA PHE A 31 -8.73 -21.81 8.52
C PHE A 31 -7.70 -20.73 8.17
N THR A 32 -7.47 -20.51 6.88
CA THR A 32 -6.96 -19.21 6.47
C THR A 32 -8.15 -18.28 6.63
N PRO A 33 -8.18 -17.37 7.62
CA PRO A 33 -9.06 -16.24 7.47
C PRO A 33 -8.60 -15.61 6.15
N GLU A 34 -9.39 -15.76 5.09
CA GLU A 34 -9.30 -14.84 3.98
C GLU A 34 -9.24 -13.47 4.64
N VAL A 35 -8.19 -12.69 4.33
CA VAL A 35 -8.02 -11.33 4.85
C VAL A 35 -9.40 -10.70 4.89
N LEU A 36 -9.86 -10.24 6.06
CA LEU A 36 -11.24 -9.79 6.25
C LEU A 36 -11.55 -8.71 5.21
N THR A 37 -12.11 -9.14 4.10
CA THR A 37 -12.45 -8.29 2.97
C THR A 37 -13.90 -7.86 3.17
N ALA A 38 -14.24 -6.68 2.68
CA ALA A 38 -15.59 -6.18 2.78
C ALA A 38 -16.61 -7.17 2.18
N SER A 39 -16.22 -7.94 1.15
CA SER A 39 -17.06 -8.99 0.56
C SER A 39 -17.35 -10.15 1.54
N PHE A 40 -16.38 -10.54 2.35
CA PHE A 40 -16.54 -11.56 3.38
C PHE A 40 -17.45 -11.06 4.52
N LEU A 41 -17.25 -9.82 4.96
CA LEU A 41 -18.09 -9.17 5.96
C LEU A 41 -19.56 -9.06 5.50
N SER A 42 -19.77 -8.81 4.21
CA SER A 42 -21.11 -8.79 3.60
C SER A 42 -21.75 -10.19 3.58
N LYS A 43 -21.01 -11.24 3.21
CA LYS A 43 -21.48 -12.64 3.26
C LYS A 43 -21.80 -13.12 4.68
N MET A 44 -21.11 -12.59 5.69
CA MET A 44 -21.38 -12.87 7.10
C MET A 44 -22.53 -12.05 7.70
N HIS A 45 -23.18 -11.18 6.91
CA HIS A 45 -24.21 -10.24 7.39
C HIS A 45 -23.73 -9.30 8.52
N LEU A 46 -22.43 -8.99 8.55
CA LEU A 46 -21.85 -8.02 9.48
C LEU A 46 -21.91 -6.58 8.92
N ILE A 47 -21.99 -6.45 7.59
CA ILE A 47 -22.25 -5.19 6.89
C ILE A 47 -23.33 -5.42 5.83
N ASP A 48 -24.31 -4.52 5.74
CA ASP A 48 -25.40 -4.58 4.75
C ASP A 48 -25.14 -3.70 3.52
N THR A 49 -23.99 -3.01 3.49
CA THR A 49 -23.62 -2.11 2.41
C THR A 49 -23.04 -2.89 1.23
N LYS A 50 -23.55 -2.60 0.02
CA LYS A 50 -22.96 -3.11 -1.22
C LYS A 50 -21.52 -2.60 -1.30
N VAL A 51 -20.56 -3.52 -1.32
CA VAL A 51 -19.15 -3.21 -1.51
C VAL A 51 -18.99 -2.71 -2.94
N VAL A 52 -18.93 -1.39 -3.10
CA VAL A 52 -18.59 -0.74 -4.35
C VAL A 52 -17.11 -0.40 -4.26
N GLN A 53 -16.31 -0.85 -5.23
CA GLN A 53 -14.93 -0.36 -5.32
C GLN A 53 -15.02 1.16 -5.50
N PRO A 54 -14.20 1.95 -4.78
CA PRO A 54 -14.21 3.39 -4.99
C PRO A 54 -14.02 3.66 -6.49
N ASP A 55 -14.80 4.60 -7.06
CA ASP A 55 -14.72 5.01 -8.47
C ASP A 55 -13.36 5.64 -8.84
N GLN A 56 -12.40 5.62 -7.91
CA GLN A 56 -11.12 6.26 -8.04
C GLN A 56 -10.18 5.36 -8.85
N GLU A 57 -10.29 5.46 -10.17
CA GLU A 57 -9.06 5.48 -10.96
C GLU A 57 -8.17 6.55 -10.32
N PHE A 58 -7.03 6.15 -9.78
CA PHE A 58 -6.00 7.09 -9.37
C PHE A 58 -5.54 7.80 -10.64
N SER A 59 -6.25 8.85 -11.04
CA SER A 59 -5.76 9.77 -12.05
C SER A 59 -4.53 10.40 -11.43
N VAL A 60 -3.37 9.97 -11.91
CA VAL A 60 -2.09 10.53 -11.49
C VAL A 60 -2.11 11.98 -11.97
N ARG A 61 -2.42 12.91 -11.06
CA ARG A 61 -2.46 14.33 -11.41
C ARG A 61 -1.02 14.81 -11.47
N LEU A 62 -0.74 15.74 -12.38
CA LEU A 62 0.57 16.38 -12.44
C LEU A 62 0.96 17.00 -11.09
N GLU A 63 -0.02 17.54 -10.37
CA GLU A 63 0.10 18.10 -9.02
C GLU A 63 0.76 17.11 -8.05
N ASP A 64 0.39 15.82 -8.11
CA ASP A 64 0.93 14.77 -7.22
C ASP A 64 2.38 14.40 -7.57
N ARG A 65 2.86 14.76 -8.77
CA ARG A 65 4.26 14.58 -9.15
C ARG A 65 5.12 15.75 -8.70
N LEU A 66 4.58 16.96 -8.75
CA LEU A 66 5.30 18.18 -8.34
C LEU A 66 5.29 18.39 -6.82
N TYR A 67 4.29 17.84 -6.11
CA TYR A 67 4.14 18.01 -4.67
C TYR A 67 3.95 16.69 -3.94
N VAL A 68 4.59 16.56 -2.79
CA VAL A 68 4.39 15.48 -1.83
C VAL A 68 4.01 16.09 -0.49
N ASP A 69 2.84 15.76 0.03
CA ASP A 69 2.30 16.30 1.30
C ASP A 69 2.28 17.85 1.36
N GLY A 70 2.09 18.50 0.20
CA GLY A 70 2.08 19.96 0.07
C GLY A 70 3.47 20.61 -0.02
N TYR A 71 4.53 19.83 -0.03
CA TYR A 71 5.90 20.30 -0.24
C TYR A 71 6.34 20.05 -1.68
N PRO A 72 7.02 21.02 -2.34
CA PRO A 72 7.50 20.84 -3.70
C PRO A 72 8.58 19.75 -3.72
N LEU A 73 8.41 18.75 -4.57
CA LEU A 73 9.40 17.69 -4.78
C LEU A 73 10.63 18.23 -5.51
N ILE A 74 10.41 19.21 -6.40
CA ILE A 74 11.43 19.96 -7.12
C ILE A 74 11.04 21.44 -7.13
N SER A 75 12.02 22.33 -7.11
CA SER A 75 11.83 23.78 -7.06
C SER A 75 12.80 24.52 -7.97
N GLU A 76 12.56 25.82 -8.20
CA GLU A 76 13.50 26.69 -8.93
C GLU A 76 14.88 26.82 -8.26
N LEU A 77 15.04 26.43 -6.98
CA LEU A 77 16.33 26.45 -6.27
C LEU A 77 17.22 25.26 -6.63
N ASP A 78 16.65 24.21 -7.21
CA ASP A 78 17.39 23.04 -7.62
C ASP A 78 18.30 23.34 -8.82
N ALA A 79 19.36 22.56 -8.97
CA ALA A 79 20.31 22.77 -10.04
C ALA A 79 19.63 22.56 -11.41
N GLU A 80 19.95 23.41 -12.38
CA GLU A 80 19.32 23.43 -13.69
C GLU A 80 19.27 22.06 -14.39
N HIS A 81 20.33 21.28 -14.28
CA HIS A 81 20.40 19.94 -14.87
C HIS A 81 19.41 18.95 -14.22
N ILE A 82 19.18 19.07 -12.90
CA ILE A 82 18.20 18.25 -12.17
C ILE A 82 16.79 18.59 -12.64
N ILE A 83 16.49 19.89 -12.79
CA ILE A 83 15.19 20.36 -13.30
C ILE A 83 14.94 19.85 -14.72
N GLN A 84 15.94 19.94 -15.60
CA GLN A 84 15.81 19.47 -16.98
C GLN A 84 15.65 17.96 -17.09
N ASP A 85 16.39 17.18 -16.31
CA ASP A 85 16.28 15.72 -16.35
C ASP A 85 14.94 15.25 -15.77
N TYR A 86 14.47 15.87 -14.68
CA TYR A 86 13.16 15.58 -14.12
C TYR A 86 12.00 15.91 -15.08
N LEU A 87 12.06 17.05 -15.79
CA LEU A 87 11.07 17.41 -16.80
C LEU A 87 11.06 16.44 -17.99
N LYS A 88 12.23 15.93 -18.41
CA LYS A 88 12.31 14.90 -19.47
C LYS A 88 11.62 13.61 -19.04
N ASP A 89 11.82 13.19 -17.79
CA ASP A 89 11.18 11.99 -17.27
C ASP A 89 9.65 12.13 -17.26
N LEU A 90 9.13 13.28 -16.82
CA LEU A 90 7.69 13.57 -16.87
C LEU A 90 7.13 13.61 -18.30
N GLN A 91 7.89 14.16 -19.27
CA GLN A 91 7.49 14.13 -20.67
C GLN A 91 7.47 12.69 -21.23
N ALA A 92 8.43 11.85 -20.84
CA ALA A 92 8.46 10.45 -21.25
C ALA A 92 7.28 9.64 -20.68
N GLU A 93 6.77 10.02 -19.52
CA GLU A 93 5.56 9.48 -18.92
C GLU A 93 4.25 9.99 -19.58
N GLY A 94 4.35 10.93 -20.52
CA GLY A 94 3.21 11.47 -21.29
C GLY A 94 2.59 12.74 -20.73
N PHE A 95 3.25 13.41 -19.78
CA PHE A 95 2.81 14.71 -19.28
C PHE A 95 3.31 15.86 -20.17
N ASP A 96 2.42 16.80 -20.51
CA ASP A 96 2.80 18.05 -21.16
C ASP A 96 3.31 19.03 -20.09
N VAL A 97 4.63 19.01 -19.87
CA VAL A 97 5.29 19.85 -18.86
C VAL A 97 6.24 20.86 -19.47
N THR A 98 6.17 22.08 -18.96
CA THR A 98 7.08 23.18 -19.29
C THR A 98 7.81 23.66 -18.03
N ARG A 99 8.93 24.35 -18.23
CA ARG A 99 9.75 24.90 -17.14
C ARG A 99 8.95 25.77 -16.15
N GLU A 100 7.96 26.51 -16.66
CA GLU A 100 7.15 27.44 -15.86
C GLU A 100 6.26 26.73 -14.84
N MET A 101 6.07 25.41 -14.97
CA MET A 101 5.26 24.60 -14.06
C MET A 101 6.04 24.17 -12.81
N ILE A 102 7.35 24.39 -12.76
CA ILE A 102 8.17 24.07 -11.58
C ILE A 102 7.79 25.02 -10.44
N PRO A 103 7.50 24.49 -9.24
CA PRO A 103 7.20 25.30 -8.07
C PRO A 103 8.28 26.33 -7.75
N LYS A 104 7.83 27.55 -7.45
CA LYS A 104 8.70 28.58 -6.89
C LYS A 104 9.04 28.23 -5.45
N ALA A 105 10.26 28.55 -5.04
CA ALA A 105 10.67 28.49 -3.65
C ALA A 105 10.27 29.74 -2.86
#